data_AF-R9MLV0-F1
#
_entry.id   AF-R9MLV0-F1
#
_cell.length_a   1.000
_cell.length_b   1.000
_cell.length_c   1.000
_cell.angle_alpha   90.00
_cell.angle_beta   90.00
_cell.angle_gamma   90.00
#
_symmetry.space_group_name_H-M   'P 1'
#
loop_
_entity.id
_entity.type
_entity.pdbx_description
1 polymer ?
#
loop_
_entity_poly.entity_id
_entity_poly.type
_entity_poly.pdbx_seq_one_letter_code
_entity_poly.pdbx_strand_id
1 'polypeptide(L)'
;MANIERLFIRVSPELKKELQSSADRENLSISEYVRKSIEKSIYGLSHEQQIQFALPQNTLINELLADPKLKPESKKIITERMRNYVGY
;
A
#
# COMPACT_ATOMS: atom_id res chain seq x y z
N MET A 1 -12.16 -20.75 -8.11
CA MET A 1 -12.07 -19.81 -9.26
C MET A 1 -11.35 -18.57 -8.76
N ALA A 2 -10.19 -18.23 -9.34
CA ALA A 2 -9.50 -16.99 -8.97
C ALA A 2 -10.37 -15.80 -9.37
N ASN A 3 -10.63 -14.89 -8.42
CA ASN A 3 -11.40 -13.69 -8.69
C ASN A 3 -10.51 -12.74 -9.50
N ILE A 4 -10.68 -12.70 -10.83
CA ILE A 4 -9.88 -11.85 -11.71
C ILE A 4 -10.55 -10.48 -11.76
N GLU A 5 -10.16 -9.59 -10.85
CA GLU A 5 -10.55 -8.18 -10.91
C GLU A 5 -9.78 -7.46 -12.03
N ARG A 6 -10.51 -6.73 -12.88
CA ARG A 6 -9.92 -5.92 -13.96
C ARG A 6 -9.69 -4.51 -13.47
N LEU A 7 -8.43 -4.08 -13.45
CA LEU A 7 -8.04 -2.71 -13.15
C LEU A 7 -7.87 -1.90 -14.43
N PHE A 8 -8.56 -0.76 -14.52
CA PHE A 8 -8.38 0.20 -15.62
C PHE A 8 -7.64 1.42 -15.10
N ILE A 9 -6.43 1.66 -15.61
CA ILE A 9 -5.59 2.80 -15.21
C ILE A 9 -5.58 3.82 -16.35
N ARG A 10 -5.91 5.07 -16.04
CA ARG A 10 -5.72 6.19 -16.96
C ARG A 10 -4.34 6.78 -16.72
N VAL A 11 -3.58 6.96 -17.80
CA VAL A 11 -2.23 7.54 -17.78
C VAL A 11 -2.11 8.61 -18.85
N SER A 12 -1.20 9.58 -18.65
CA SER A 12 -0.94 10.58 -19.67
C SER A 12 -0.32 9.96 -20.94
N PRO A 13 -0.43 10.61 -22.10
CA PRO A 13 0.19 10.13 -23.32
C PRO A 13 1.72 10.03 -23.22
N GLU A 14 2.40 10.93 -22.48
CA GLU A 14 3.85 10.83 -22.29
C GLU A 14 4.20 9.59 -21.49
N LEU A 15 3.53 9.38 -20.35
CA LEU A 15 3.76 8.23 -19.49
C LEU A 15 3.49 6.91 -20.23
N LYS A 16 2.47 6.88 -21.10
CA LYS A 16 2.20 5.70 -21.94
C LYS A 16 3.36 5.37 -22.88
N LYS A 17 4.00 6.38 -23.48
CA LYS A 17 5.16 6.18 -24.35
C LYS A 17 6.38 5.67 -23.58
N GLU A 18 6.61 6.19 -22.38
CA GLU A 18 7.69 5.74 -21.50
C GLU A 18 7.47 4.29 -21.05
N LEU A 19 6.24 3.94 -20.66
CA LEU A 19 5.87 2.56 -20.32
C LEU A 19 6.05 1.61 -21.51
N GLN A 20 5.62 2.01 -22.71
CA GLN A 20 5.84 1.21 -23.93
C GLN A 20 7.33 0.99 -24.18
N SER A 21 8.13 2.07 -24.15
CA SER A 21 9.58 1.99 -24.38
C SER A 21 10.28 1.08 -23.37
N SER A 22 9.82 1.10 -22.12
CA SER A 22 10.38 0.27 -21.04
C SER A 22 9.96 -1.19 -21.17
N ALA A 23 8.72 -1.45 -21.55
CA ALA A 23 8.21 -2.78 -21.82
C ALA A 23 8.93 -3.40 -23.03
N ASP A 24 9.15 -2.64 -24.11
CA ASP A 24 9.86 -3.08 -25.31
C ASP A 24 11.31 -3.47 -24.99
N ARG A 25 12.02 -2.71 -24.14
CA ARG A 25 13.38 -3.05 -23.69
C ARG A 25 13.45 -4.38 -22.94
N GLU A 26 12.39 -4.74 -22.22
CA GLU A 26 12.28 -6.02 -21.51
C GLU A 26 11.60 -7.12 -22.34
N ASN A 27 11.22 -6.85 -23.61
CA ASN A 27 10.42 -7.74 -24.46
C ASN A 27 9.10 -8.20 -23.79
N LEU A 28 8.43 -7.27 -23.11
CA LEU A 28 7.15 -7.51 -22.41
C LEU A 28 6.04 -6.65 -23.02
N SER A 29 4.79 -7.07 -22.84
CA SER A 29 3.66 -6.15 -23.03
C SER A 29 3.64 -5.09 -21.91
N ILE A 30 3.04 -3.92 -22.17
CA ILE A 30 2.86 -2.88 -21.13
C ILE A 30 2.19 -3.47 -19.87
N SER A 31 1.16 -4.29 -20.05
CA SER A 31 0.42 -4.88 -18.92
C SER A 31 1.28 -5.81 -18.07
N GLU A 32 2.12 -6.63 -18.70
CA GLU A 32 3.06 -7.52 -18.00
C GLU A 32 4.17 -6.72 -17.32
N TYR A 33 4.70 -5.70 -17.99
CA TYR A 33 5.71 -4.82 -17.43
C TYR A 33 5.19 -4.10 -16.18
N VAL A 34 3.97 -3.55 -16.24
CA VAL A 34 3.33 -2.87 -15.11
C VAL A 34 3.06 -3.87 -13.98
N ARG A 35 2.53 -5.06 -14.26
CA ARG A 35 2.34 -6.11 -13.24
C ARG A 35 3.66 -6.46 -12.56
N LYS A 36 4.70 -6.76 -13.33
CA LYS A 36 6.03 -7.14 -12.81
C LYS A 36 6.67 -6.01 -12.02
N SER A 37 6.46 -4.76 -12.42
CA SER A 37 6.92 -3.58 -11.68
C SER A 37 6.20 -3.40 -10.35
N ILE A 38 4.88 -3.62 -10.34
CA ILE A 38 4.07 -3.61 -9.11
C ILE A 38 4.51 -4.75 -8.19
N GLU A 39 4.67 -5.96 -8.71
CA GLU A 39 5.14 -7.11 -7.93
C GLU A 39 6.54 -6.83 -7.35
N LYS A 40 7.49 -6.33 -8.15
CA LYS A 40 8.81 -5.89 -7.67
C LYS A 40 8.71 -4.81 -6.60
N SER A 41 7.77 -3.87 -6.73
CA SER A 41 7.55 -2.83 -5.73
C SER A 41 6.98 -3.42 -4.43
N ILE A 42 6.07 -4.39 -4.50
CA ILE A 42 5.45 -5.01 -3.32
C ILE A 42 6.45 -5.91 -2.59
N TYR A 43 7.20 -6.71 -3.33
CA TYR A 43 8.22 -7.61 -2.79
C TYR A 43 9.57 -6.90 -2.50
N GLY A 44 9.73 -5.65 -2.96
CA GLY A 44 10.95 -4.86 -2.81
C GLY A 44 10.93 -3.85 -1.67
N LEU A 45 9.82 -3.71 -0.95
CA LEU A 45 9.82 -2.88 0.26
C LEU A 45 10.63 -3.58 1.34
N SER A 46 11.67 -2.90 1.85
CA SER A 46 12.37 -3.38 3.04
C SER A 46 11.40 -3.43 4.22
N HIS A 47 11.68 -4.27 5.22
CA HIS A 47 10.88 -4.32 6.45
C HIS A 47 10.71 -2.93 7.07
N GLU A 48 11.76 -2.09 7.01
CA GLU A 48 11.73 -0.71 7.48
C GLU A 48 10.80 0.19 6.65
N GLN A 49 10.74 -0.01 5.34
CA GLN A 49 9.80 0.71 4.47
C GLN A 49 8.36 0.25 4.71
N GLN A 50 8.13 -1.03 4.92
CA GLN A 50 6.81 -1.56 5.32
C GLN A 50 6.37 -0.96 6.67
N ILE A 51 7.29 -0.89 7.65
CA ILE A 51 7.06 -0.18 8.91
C ILE A 51 6.77 1.29 8.63
N GLN A 52 7.55 1.97 7.80
CA GLN A 52 7.34 3.38 7.44
C GLN A 52 6.00 3.65 6.74
N PHE A 53 5.50 2.73 5.94
CA PHE A 53 4.16 2.84 5.34
C PHE A 53 3.04 2.53 6.34
N ALA A 54 3.30 1.70 7.35
CA ALA A 54 2.41 1.52 8.50
C ALA A 54 2.48 2.70 9.49
N LEU A 55 3.61 3.44 9.52
CA LEU A 55 3.83 4.55 10.44
C LEU A 55 2.79 5.68 10.30
N PRO A 56 2.34 6.16 9.12
CA PRO A 56 1.30 7.18 9.02
C PRO A 56 0.00 6.79 9.75
N GLN A 57 -0.39 5.52 9.66
CA GLN A 57 -1.54 4.97 10.37
C GLN A 57 -1.26 4.87 11.87
N ASN A 58 -0.03 4.49 12.25
CA ASN A 58 0.41 4.53 13.64
C ASN A 58 0.49 5.96 14.19
N THR A 59 0.85 6.98 13.39
CA THR A 59 0.93 8.37 13.82
C THR A 59 -0.45 8.89 14.17
N LEU A 60 -1.44 8.70 13.29
CA LEU A 60 -2.82 9.07 13.58
C LEU A 60 -3.35 8.38 14.85
N ILE A 61 -3.09 7.08 15.00
CA ILE A 61 -3.55 6.31 16.17
C ILE A 61 -2.83 6.75 17.44
N ASN A 62 -1.52 7.01 17.38
CA ASN A 62 -0.74 7.51 18.50
C ASN A 62 -1.19 8.91 18.90
N GLU A 63 -1.47 9.80 17.93
CA GLU A 63 -2.05 11.13 18.19
C GLU A 63 -3.42 11.01 18.85
N LEU A 64 -4.27 10.10 18.37
CA LEU A 64 -5.60 9.87 18.95
C LEU A 64 -5.48 9.36 20.40
N LEU A 65 -4.59 8.40 20.66
CA LEU A 65 -4.35 7.84 21.98
C LEU A 65 -3.67 8.83 22.93
N ALA A 66 -2.88 9.77 22.40
CA ALA A 66 -2.27 10.86 23.16
C ALA A 66 -3.25 12.02 23.45
N ASP A 67 -4.40 12.09 22.76
CA ASP A 67 -5.38 13.16 22.98
C ASP A 67 -5.92 13.11 24.43
N PRO A 68 -5.77 14.19 25.21
CA PRO A 68 -6.29 14.28 26.58
C PRO A 68 -7.83 14.35 26.63
N LYS A 69 -8.50 14.68 25.53
CA LYS A 69 -9.97 14.70 25.42
C LYS A 69 -10.54 13.32 25.12
N LEU A 70 -9.70 12.36 24.69
CA LEU A 70 -10.15 11.01 24.42
C LEU A 70 -10.37 10.26 25.72
N LYS A 71 -11.60 9.78 25.92
CA LYS A 71 -11.99 9.05 27.13
C LYS A 71 -11.23 7.71 27.25
N PRO A 72 -10.93 7.25 28.47
CA PRO A 72 -10.24 5.97 28.68
C PRO A 72 -10.94 4.77 28.04
N GLU A 73 -12.27 4.74 28.03
CA GLU A 73 -13.04 3.66 27.40
C GLU A 73 -12.84 3.64 25.87
N SER A 74 -12.77 4.81 25.25
CA SER A 74 -12.49 4.94 23.82
C SER A 74 -11.07 4.47 23.48
N LYS A 75 -10.08 4.81 24.32
CA LYS A 75 -8.69 4.30 24.18
C LYS A 75 -8.65 2.78 24.21
N LYS A 76 -9.38 2.16 25.15
CA LYS A 76 -9.46 0.69 25.28
C LYS A 76 -10.03 0.02 24.02
N ILE A 77 -11.12 0.55 23.46
CA ILE A 77 -11.73 0.04 22.22
C ILE A 77 -10.75 0.11 21.04
N ILE A 78 -10.04 1.25 20.91
CA ILE A 78 -9.04 1.43 19.85
C ILE A 78 -7.91 0.42 19.99
N THR A 79 -7.39 0.23 21.21
CA THR A 79 -6.32 -0.75 21.48
C THR A 79 -6.77 -2.20 21.21
N GLU A 80 -7.99 -2.58 21.57
CA GLU A 80 -8.52 -3.93 21.27
C GLU A 80 -8.68 -4.15 19.77
N ARG A 81 -9.20 -3.16 19.03
CA ARG A 81 -9.34 -3.23 17.57
C ARG A 81 -8.00 -3.29 16.85
N MET A 82 -7.02 -2.53 17.35
CA MET A 82 -5.63 -2.59 16.90
C MET A 82 -5.05 -3.99 17.01
N ARG A 83 -5.15 -4.64 18.18
CA ARG A 83 -4.63 -6.00 18.40
C ARG A 83 -5.17 -7.03 17.40
N ASN A 84 -6.47 -6.96 17.10
CA ASN A 84 -7.10 -7.83 16.10
C ASN A 84 -6.57 -7.58 14.66
N TYR A 85 -6.08 -6.38 14.38
CA TYR A 85 -5.55 -6.01 13.07
C TYR A 85 -4.07 -6.41 12.89
N VAL A 86 -3.27 -6.37 13.97
CA VAL A 86 -1.85 -6.79 13.94
C VAL A 86 -1.64 -8.30 14.17
N GLY A 87 -2.70 -9.06 14.44
CA GLY A 87 -2.67 -10.52 14.45
C GLY A 87 -2.03 -11.16 15.69
N TYR A 88 -2.26 -10.59 16.88
CA TYR A 88 -1.93 -11.22 18.17
C TYR A 88 -3.06 -12.11 18.69
#